data_AF-A0A328KYB3-F1
#
_entry.id   AF-A0A328KYB3-F1
#
_cell.length_a   1.000
_cell.length_b   1.000
_cell.length_c   1.000
_cell.angle_alpha   90.00
_cell.angle_beta   90.00
_cell.angle_gamma   90.00
#
_symmetry.space_group_name_H-M   'P 1'
#
loop_
_entity.id
_entity.type
_entity.pdbx_description
1 polymer ?
#
loop_
_entity_poly.entity_id
_entity_poly.type
_entity_poly.pdbx_seq_one_letter_code
_entity_poly.pdbx_strand_id
1 'polypeptide(L)'
;MIRKILVFGLIVPALLFVLVGAIATLGVGETSVLMRVIPIVVPVLLLTWIVKRYTKKKTNNIAVVERVFETDEDGRLTSKVDYVLKVQNISMVWTQAQKKFVELEKKDPTFINTHAELKQVVNEFKSANKKLREIKPPVEYDNLQSELSQSLVIFDEGLDIMVDGFTTLDETKINKSGELIDEGSDGLMESLGVILSLTKS
;
A
#
# COMPACT_ATOMS: atom_id res chain seq x y z
N MET A 1 -1.38 -14.03 17.80
CA MET A 1 -0.51 -14.98 17.08
C MET A 1 -1.27 -15.89 16.11
N ILE A 2 -2.28 -16.65 16.54
CA ILE A 2 -2.97 -17.66 15.71
C ILE A 2 -3.73 -17.08 14.50
N ARG A 3 -4.24 -15.83 14.59
CA ARG A 3 -4.89 -15.14 13.44
C ARG A 3 -3.92 -14.65 12.35
N LYS A 4 -2.65 -14.37 12.68
CA LYS A 4 -1.63 -13.98 11.67
C LYS A 4 -1.30 -15.17 10.76
N ILE A 5 -1.24 -16.39 11.30
CA ILE A 5 -0.96 -17.64 10.55
C ILE A 5 -2.07 -18.00 9.57
N LEU A 6 -3.34 -17.70 9.89
CA LEU A 6 -4.48 -18.05 9.02
C LEU A 6 -4.62 -17.14 7.79
N VAL A 7 -4.22 -15.87 7.90
CA VAL A 7 -4.17 -14.93 6.75
C VAL A 7 -2.96 -15.26 5.85
N PHE A 8 -1.81 -15.56 6.46
CA PHE A 8 -0.61 -16.02 5.74
C PHE A 8 -0.78 -17.41 5.11
N GLY A 9 -1.52 -18.33 5.74
CA GLY A 9 -1.61 -19.73 5.31
C GLY A 9 -2.64 -20.04 4.21
N LEU A 10 -3.61 -19.15 3.95
CA LEU A 10 -4.70 -19.41 2.99
C LEU A 10 -4.76 -18.41 1.83
N ILE A 11 -4.34 -17.16 2.04
CA ILE A 11 -4.44 -16.10 1.02
C ILE A 11 -3.12 -15.94 0.24
N VAL A 12 -1.98 -16.05 0.94
CA VAL A 12 -0.65 -15.98 0.31
C VAL A 12 -0.43 -17.12 -0.69
N PRO A 13 -0.85 -18.38 -0.45
CA PRO A 13 -0.76 -19.42 -1.46
C PRO A 13 -1.60 -19.12 -2.70
N ALA A 14 -2.84 -18.65 -2.56
CA ALA A 14 -3.71 -18.38 -3.71
C ALA A 14 -3.21 -17.21 -4.60
N LEU A 15 -2.63 -16.17 -3.99
CA LEU A 15 -1.97 -15.07 -4.72
C LEU A 15 -0.63 -15.52 -5.32
N LEU A 16 0.14 -16.33 -4.61
CA LEU A 16 1.34 -16.98 -5.14
C LEU A 16 1.01 -17.94 -6.29
N PHE A 17 -0.10 -18.68 -6.28
CA PHE A 17 -0.45 -19.60 -7.36
C PHE A 17 -0.78 -18.89 -8.67
N VAL A 18 -1.31 -17.65 -8.62
CA VAL A 18 -1.50 -16.82 -9.82
C VAL A 18 -0.15 -16.31 -10.36
N LEU A 19 0.78 -15.95 -9.47
CA LEU A 19 2.14 -15.56 -9.84
C LEU A 19 2.98 -16.76 -10.34
N VAL A 20 2.89 -17.91 -9.69
CA VAL A 20 3.60 -19.16 -10.03
C VAL A 20 3.06 -19.80 -11.31
N GLY A 21 1.77 -19.64 -11.62
CA GLY A 21 1.20 -20.04 -12.90
C GLY A 21 1.82 -19.33 -14.11
N ALA A 22 2.27 -18.08 -13.94
CA ALA A 22 3.01 -17.33 -14.96
C ALA A 22 4.51 -17.73 -15.02
N ILE A 23 5.08 -18.25 -13.93
CA ILE A 23 6.48 -18.70 -13.87
C ILE A 23 6.71 -19.97 -14.70
N ALA A 24 5.71 -20.84 -14.84
CA ALA A 24 5.83 -22.09 -15.60
C ALA A 24 6.00 -21.90 -17.13
N THR A 25 5.75 -20.69 -17.65
CA THR A 25 5.85 -20.37 -19.09
C THR A 25 7.07 -19.55 -19.47
N LEU A 26 7.93 -19.18 -18.51
CA LEU A 26 9.03 -18.23 -18.71
C LEU A 26 10.41 -18.92 -18.61
N GLY A 27 11.37 -18.46 -19.41
CA GLY A 27 12.72 -19.02 -19.47
C GLY A 27 13.53 -18.78 -18.20
N VAL A 28 14.61 -19.54 -17.99
CA VAL A 28 15.46 -19.53 -16.78
C VAL A 28 16.02 -18.14 -16.40
N GLY A 29 16.11 -17.19 -17.35
CA GLY A 29 16.49 -15.80 -17.07
C GLY A 29 15.36 -14.93 -16.51
N GLU A 30 14.12 -15.16 -16.95
CA GLU A 30 12.92 -14.42 -16.55
C GLU A 30 12.44 -14.80 -15.14
N THR A 31 12.72 -16.03 -14.69
CA THR A 31 12.44 -16.48 -13.32
C THR A 31 13.25 -15.72 -12.26
N SER A 32 14.46 -15.27 -12.59
CA SER A 32 15.31 -14.49 -11.68
C SER A 32 14.77 -13.08 -11.43
N VAL A 33 14.14 -12.46 -12.44
CA VAL A 33 13.60 -11.10 -12.35
C VAL A 33 12.23 -11.10 -11.67
N LEU A 34 11.39 -12.10 -11.97
CA LEU A 34 10.11 -12.29 -11.27
C LEU A 34 10.28 -12.50 -9.76
N MET A 35 11.29 -13.26 -9.32
CA MET A 35 11.59 -13.41 -7.90
C MET A 35 11.94 -12.09 -7.20
N ARG A 36 12.42 -11.08 -7.94
CA ARG A 36 12.81 -9.77 -7.39
C ARG A 36 11.62 -8.82 -7.22
N VAL A 37 10.54 -9.03 -7.98
CA VAL A 37 9.34 -8.18 -7.95
C VAL A 37 8.33 -8.70 -6.92
N ILE A 38 8.32 -10.01 -6.64
CA ILE A 38 7.48 -10.66 -5.61
C ILE A 38 7.54 -9.98 -4.23
N PRO A 39 8.73 -9.70 -3.63
CA PRO A 39 8.80 -9.06 -2.31
C PRO A 39 8.25 -7.63 -2.30
N ILE A 40 8.00 -7.02 -3.46
CA ILE A 40 7.39 -5.71 -3.60
C ILE A 40 5.88 -5.83 -3.84
N VAL A 41 5.47 -6.68 -4.78
CA VAL A 41 4.07 -6.85 -5.19
C VAL A 41 3.23 -7.45 -4.05
N VAL A 42 3.75 -8.41 -3.30
CA VAL A 42 2.99 -9.12 -2.26
C VAL A 42 2.57 -8.17 -1.12
N PRO A 43 3.48 -7.39 -0.48
CA PRO A 43 3.08 -6.47 0.58
C PRO A 43 2.09 -5.41 0.10
N VAL A 44 2.28 -4.87 -1.11
CA VAL A 44 1.38 -3.89 -1.75
C VAL A 44 -0.03 -4.45 -1.97
N LEU A 45 -0.15 -5.73 -2.36
CA LEU A 45 -1.43 -6.41 -2.52
C LEU A 45 -2.13 -6.64 -1.17
N LEU A 46 -1.38 -7.01 -0.13
CA LEU A 46 -1.92 -7.25 1.21
C LEU A 46 -2.51 -5.96 1.81
N LEU A 47 -1.80 -4.83 1.69
CA LEU A 47 -2.28 -3.52 2.11
C LEU A 47 -3.60 -3.14 1.40
N THR A 48 -3.65 -3.35 0.08
CA THR A 48 -4.87 -3.12 -0.69
C THR A 48 -6.05 -3.96 -0.20
N TRP A 49 -5.79 -5.22 0.15
CA TRP A 49 -6.83 -6.10 0.66
C TRP A 49 -7.37 -5.63 2.00
N ILE A 50 -6.51 -5.16 2.92
CA ILE A 50 -6.94 -4.54 4.18
C ILE A 50 -7.87 -3.38 3.88
N VAL A 51 -7.43 -2.41 3.07
CA VAL A 51 -8.26 -1.25 2.72
C VAL A 51 -9.63 -1.69 2.18
N LYS A 52 -9.65 -2.59 1.20
CA LYS A 52 -10.90 -3.13 0.59
C LYS A 52 -11.80 -3.85 1.59
N ARG A 53 -11.23 -4.56 2.58
CA ARG A 53 -11.98 -5.26 3.64
C ARG A 53 -12.76 -4.27 4.51
N TYR A 54 -12.24 -3.07 4.71
CA TYR A 54 -12.86 -2.06 5.56
C TYR A 54 -13.69 -1.03 4.80
N THR A 55 -13.50 -0.87 3.49
CA THR A 55 -14.30 0.05 2.66
C THR A 55 -15.55 -0.59 2.03
N LYS A 56 -15.79 -1.90 2.21
CA LYS A 56 -16.99 -2.58 1.69
C LYS A 56 -18.27 -2.29 2.51
N LYS A 57 -18.88 -1.12 2.29
CA LYS A 57 -20.35 -0.86 2.37
C LYS A 57 -20.71 0.57 1.93
N LYS A 58 -20.96 0.74 0.62
CA LYS A 58 -22.03 1.49 -0.07
C LYS A 58 -21.55 1.89 -1.45
N THR A 59 -21.78 0.98 -2.39
CA THR A 59 -22.06 1.31 -3.78
C THR A 59 -23.28 2.23 -3.75
N ASN A 60 -23.07 3.54 -3.91
CA ASN A 60 -24.00 4.49 -4.51
C ASN A 60 -23.25 5.82 -4.60
N ASN A 61 -22.85 6.16 -5.82
CA ASN A 61 -22.23 7.42 -6.21
C ASN A 61 -20.97 7.80 -5.41
N ILE A 62 -19.81 7.54 -6.02
CA ILE A 62 -18.60 8.33 -5.74
C ILE A 62 -18.83 9.73 -6.32
N ALA A 63 -19.77 10.48 -5.74
CA ALA A 63 -19.37 11.79 -5.34
C ALA A 63 -18.43 11.50 -4.17
N VAL A 64 -17.15 11.86 -4.29
CA VAL A 64 -16.38 12.21 -3.11
C VAL A 64 -17.29 13.19 -2.40
N VAL A 65 -18.04 12.74 -1.38
CA VAL A 65 -18.80 13.67 -0.57
C VAL A 65 -17.71 14.56 -0.03
N GLU A 66 -17.65 15.80 -0.50
CA GLU A 66 -16.95 16.90 0.17
C GLU A 66 -17.67 17.07 1.51
N ARG A 67 -17.54 16.07 2.38
CA ARG A 67 -17.93 16.15 3.76
C ARG A 67 -16.88 17.06 4.33
N VAL A 68 -17.31 18.26 4.70
CA VAL A 68 -16.50 19.13 5.55
C VAL A 68 -16.25 18.32 6.82
N PHE A 69 -15.00 17.91 7.00
CA PHE A 69 -14.59 17.22 8.21
C PHE A 69 -14.60 18.25 9.34
N GLU A 70 -15.27 17.93 10.43
CA GLU A 70 -15.26 18.79 11.60
C GLU A 70 -13.86 18.77 12.21
N THR A 71 -13.26 19.96 12.30
CA THR A 71 -11.96 20.16 12.93
C THR A 71 -12.04 21.16 14.08
N ASP A 72 -11.17 20.98 15.07
CA ASP A 72 -10.93 21.99 16.09
C ASP A 72 -10.10 23.17 15.54
N GLU A 73 -9.77 24.12 16.41
CA GLU A 73 -8.99 25.33 16.09
C GLU A 73 -7.58 25.01 15.58
N ASP A 74 -7.02 23.85 15.95
CA ASP A 74 -5.71 23.37 15.49
C ASP A 74 -5.78 22.59 14.17
N GLY A 75 -6.99 22.44 13.61
CA GLY A 75 -7.25 21.66 12.40
C GLY A 75 -7.24 20.15 12.63
N ARG A 76 -7.35 19.68 13.88
CA ARG A 76 -7.46 18.26 14.23
C ARG A 76 -8.90 17.79 14.06
N LEU A 77 -9.09 16.56 13.62
CA LEU A 77 -10.41 15.96 13.53
C LEU A 77 -11.04 15.81 14.92
N THR A 78 -12.30 16.19 15.06
CA THR A 78 -13.02 16.16 16.36
C THR A 78 -13.61 14.78 16.67
N SER A 79 -13.78 13.91 15.67
CA SER A 79 -14.46 12.62 15.84
C SER A 79 -13.67 11.44 15.28
N LYS A 80 -13.77 10.30 15.97
CA LYS A 80 -13.28 8.99 15.52
C LYS A 80 -13.85 8.61 14.16
N VAL A 81 -15.12 8.93 13.90
CA VAL A 81 -15.80 8.61 12.63
C VAL A 81 -15.16 9.37 11.47
N ASP A 82 -14.88 10.66 11.66
CA ASP A 82 -14.23 11.49 10.65
C ASP A 82 -12.78 11.08 10.40
N TYR A 83 -12.06 10.67 11.46
CA TYR A 83 -10.72 10.10 11.31
C TYR A 83 -10.72 8.86 10.42
N VAL A 84 -11.60 7.89 10.71
CA VAL A 84 -11.71 6.67 9.90
C VAL A 84 -12.11 6.98 8.46
N LEU A 85 -13.10 7.85 8.24
CA LEU A 85 -13.55 8.22 6.90
C LEU A 85 -12.47 8.93 6.09
N LYS A 86 -11.70 9.84 6.70
CA LYS A 86 -10.61 10.54 6.03
C LYS A 86 -9.50 9.57 5.61
N VAL A 87 -9.11 8.66 6.50
CA VAL A 87 -8.15 7.60 6.20
C VAL A 87 -8.67 6.69 5.08
N GLN A 88 -9.93 6.24 5.16
CA GLN A 88 -10.56 5.43 4.10
C GLN A 88 -10.52 6.10 2.73
N ASN A 89 -10.91 7.38 2.66
CA ASN A 89 -10.94 8.14 1.41
C ASN A 89 -9.56 8.24 0.76
N ILE A 90 -8.52 8.50 1.55
CA ILE A 90 -7.15 8.59 1.03
C ILE A 90 -6.62 7.20 0.66
N SER A 91 -6.88 6.16 1.47
CA SER A 91 -6.51 4.77 1.15
C SER A 91 -7.17 4.24 -0.13
N MET A 92 -8.33 4.78 -0.54
CA MET A 92 -8.94 4.45 -1.83
C MET A 92 -8.15 5.01 -3.01
N VAL A 93 -7.54 6.20 -2.89
CA VAL A 93 -6.61 6.74 -3.90
C VAL A 93 -5.36 5.87 -3.97
N TRP A 94 -4.84 5.46 -2.82
CA TRP A 94 -3.72 4.53 -2.72
C TRP A 94 -4.02 3.20 -3.44
N THR A 95 -5.23 2.66 -3.26
CA THR A 95 -5.70 1.45 -3.96
C THR A 95 -5.77 1.62 -5.48
N GLN A 96 -6.02 2.84 -5.99
CA GLN A 96 -6.01 3.10 -7.44
C GLN A 96 -4.59 3.10 -7.99
N ALA A 97 -3.63 3.71 -7.31
CA ALA A 97 -2.20 3.64 -7.67
C ALA A 97 -1.73 2.18 -7.70
N GLN A 98 -2.15 1.36 -6.75
CA GLN A 98 -1.84 -0.06 -6.73
C GLN A 98 -2.37 -0.83 -7.94
N LYS A 99 -3.59 -0.54 -8.41
CA LYS A 99 -4.12 -1.18 -9.61
C LYS A 99 -3.25 -0.86 -10.83
N LYS A 100 -2.86 0.41 -10.99
CA LYS A 100 -1.96 0.84 -12.06
C LYS A 100 -0.61 0.14 -11.95
N PHE A 101 -0.06 0.01 -10.74
CA PHE A 101 1.19 -0.73 -10.51
C PHE A 101 1.10 -2.18 -10.98
N VAL A 102 0.05 -2.90 -10.61
CA VAL A 102 -0.14 -4.31 -11.04
C VAL A 102 -0.40 -4.43 -12.53
N GLU A 103 -1.13 -3.50 -13.13
CA GLU A 103 -1.30 -3.47 -14.59
C GLU A 103 0.02 -3.22 -15.31
N LEU A 104 0.87 -2.36 -14.74
CA LEU A 104 2.19 -2.06 -15.25
C LEU A 104 3.12 -3.27 -15.15
N GLU A 105 3.16 -3.92 -13.99
CA GLU A 105 3.95 -5.14 -13.75
C GLU A 105 3.56 -6.26 -14.71
N LYS A 106 2.26 -6.45 -14.97
CA LYS A 106 1.80 -7.44 -15.97
C LYS A 106 2.21 -7.11 -17.39
N LYS A 107 2.28 -5.82 -17.73
CA LYS A 107 2.66 -5.34 -19.07
C LYS A 107 4.17 -5.47 -19.29
N ASP A 108 4.96 -5.13 -18.27
CA ASP A 108 6.42 -5.17 -18.27
C ASP A 108 6.93 -5.50 -16.86
N PRO A 109 7.13 -6.79 -16.54
CA PRO A 109 7.57 -7.21 -15.21
C PRO A 109 8.96 -6.71 -14.85
N THR A 110 9.76 -6.34 -15.86
CA THR A 110 11.13 -5.85 -15.68
C THR A 110 11.19 -4.34 -15.46
N PHE A 111 10.08 -3.65 -15.74
CA PHE A 111 9.94 -2.19 -15.81
C PHE A 111 10.93 -1.47 -16.75
N ILE A 112 11.75 -2.21 -17.50
CA ILE A 112 12.84 -1.67 -18.36
C ILE A 112 12.29 -0.69 -19.40
N ASN A 113 11.12 -1.00 -19.95
CA ASN A 113 10.49 -0.20 -21.00
C ASN A 113 9.40 0.74 -20.44
N THR A 114 9.17 0.70 -19.14
CA THR A 114 8.07 1.39 -18.47
C THR A 114 8.51 2.24 -17.28
N HIS A 115 9.79 2.56 -17.15
CA HIS A 115 10.33 3.40 -16.07
C HIS A 115 9.57 4.72 -15.83
N ALA A 116 9.16 5.41 -16.90
CA ALA A 116 8.41 6.65 -16.79
C ALA A 116 7.01 6.43 -16.18
N GLU A 117 6.33 5.38 -16.62
CA GLU A 117 5.02 4.94 -16.10
C GLU A 117 5.16 4.49 -14.63
N LEU A 118 6.22 3.75 -14.29
CA LEU A 118 6.53 3.32 -12.93
C LEU A 118 6.73 4.52 -12.01
N LYS A 119 7.54 5.50 -12.42
CA LYS A 119 7.80 6.72 -11.64
C LYS A 119 6.51 7.52 -11.41
N GLN A 120 5.62 7.57 -12.41
CA GLN A 120 4.32 8.21 -12.25
C GLN A 120 3.46 7.50 -11.20
N VAL A 121 3.36 6.16 -11.27
CA VAL A 121 2.61 5.37 -10.30
C VAL A 121 3.17 5.51 -8.88
N VAL A 122 4.50 5.52 -8.73
CA VAL A 122 5.17 5.77 -7.44
C VAL A 122 4.85 7.15 -6.89
N ASN A 123 4.82 8.19 -7.72
CA ASN A 123 4.42 9.53 -7.29
C ASN A 123 2.96 9.58 -6.80
N GLU A 124 2.06 8.78 -7.38
CA GLU A 124 0.68 8.67 -6.91
C GLU A 124 0.60 8.01 -5.53
N PHE A 125 1.38 6.95 -5.29
CA PHE A 125 1.52 6.34 -3.96
C PHE A 125 2.04 7.35 -2.93
N LYS A 126 3.16 8.01 -3.23
CA LYS A 126 3.77 9.01 -2.34
C LYS A 126 2.84 10.18 -2.03
N SER A 127 2.05 10.61 -3.01
CA SER A 127 1.03 11.65 -2.82
C SER A 127 -0.05 11.21 -1.83
N ALA A 128 -0.55 9.97 -1.95
CA ALA A 128 -1.50 9.41 -0.99
C ALA A 128 -0.86 9.23 0.40
N ASN A 129 0.38 8.74 0.47
CA ASN A 129 1.12 8.54 1.71
C ASN A 129 1.35 9.87 2.44
N LYS A 130 1.75 10.92 1.71
CA LYS A 130 1.85 12.28 2.26
C LYS A 130 0.54 12.75 2.86
N LYS A 131 -0.58 12.60 2.14
CA LYS A 131 -1.91 12.98 2.65
C LYS A 131 -2.32 12.19 3.89
N LEU A 132 -1.97 10.90 3.98
CA LEU A 132 -2.22 10.09 5.17
C LEU A 132 -1.41 10.60 6.38
N ARG A 133 -0.12 10.94 6.19
CA ARG A 133 0.74 11.48 7.25
C ARG A 133 0.24 12.82 7.80
N GLU A 134 -0.27 13.67 6.92
CA GLU A 134 -0.76 15.01 7.26
C GLU A 134 -2.11 15.02 8.01
N ILE A 135 -2.74 13.86 8.21
CA ILE A 135 -3.96 13.78 9.02
C ILE A 135 -3.61 14.10 10.47
N LYS A 136 -4.27 15.14 11.00
CA LYS A 136 -4.30 15.44 12.42
C LYS A 136 -5.50 14.74 13.07
N PRO A 137 -5.32 13.64 13.83
CA PRO A 137 -6.42 12.87 14.39
C PRO A 137 -6.94 13.52 15.69
N PRO A 138 -8.02 12.99 16.29
CA PRO A 138 -8.31 13.23 17.70
C PRO A 138 -7.10 12.83 18.57
N VAL A 139 -6.86 13.56 19.66
CA VAL A 139 -5.68 13.41 20.54
C VAL A 139 -5.46 11.96 20.99
N GLU A 140 -6.54 11.23 21.28
CA GLU A 140 -6.49 9.83 21.70
C GLU A 140 -5.87 8.86 20.66
N TYR A 141 -5.72 9.29 19.41
CA TYR A 141 -5.10 8.50 18.33
C TYR A 141 -3.75 9.06 17.85
N ASP A 142 -3.14 10.02 18.56
CA ASP A 142 -1.85 10.62 18.15
C ASP A 142 -0.74 9.58 18.00
N ASN A 143 -0.64 8.64 18.95
CA ASN A 143 0.36 7.57 18.88
C ASN A 143 0.15 6.68 17.64
N LEU A 144 -1.10 6.30 17.36
CA LEU A 144 -1.47 5.47 16.22
C LEU A 144 -1.18 6.18 14.89
N GLN A 145 -1.42 7.49 14.82
CA GLN A 145 -1.07 8.31 13.66
C GLN A 145 0.45 8.46 13.49
N SER A 146 1.19 8.56 14.59
CA SER A 146 2.67 8.60 14.57
C SER A 146 3.25 7.29 14.02
N GLU A 147 2.78 6.14 14.49
CA GLU A 147 3.17 4.81 14.00
C GLU A 147 2.85 4.63 12.52
N LEU A 148 1.64 5.03 12.10
CA LEU A 148 1.25 5.04 10.69
C LEU A 148 2.23 5.91 9.88
N SER A 149 2.55 7.11 10.38
CA SER A 149 3.41 8.05 9.68
C SER A 149 4.84 7.53 9.52
N GLN A 150 5.40 6.89 10.56
CA GLN A 150 6.73 6.26 10.49
C GLN A 150 6.76 5.16 9.42
N SER A 151 5.73 4.29 9.42
CA SER A 151 5.60 3.21 8.45
C SER A 151 5.49 3.74 7.01
N LEU A 152 4.75 4.84 6.80
CA LEU A 152 4.64 5.51 5.51
C LEU A 152 5.97 6.12 5.02
N VAL A 153 6.85 6.56 5.94
CA VAL A 153 8.18 7.07 5.60
C VAL A 153 9.08 5.94 5.10
N ILE A 154 9.13 4.81 5.82
CA ILE A 154 9.92 3.63 5.44
C ILE A 154 9.44 3.11 4.07
N PHE A 155 8.12 3.02 3.89
CA PHE A 155 7.54 2.59 2.63
C PHE A 155 7.88 3.53 1.46
N ASP A 156 7.81 4.85 1.66
CA ASP A 156 8.19 5.84 0.65
C ASP A 156 9.68 5.73 0.25
N GLU A 157 10.56 5.48 1.22
CA GLU A 157 11.99 5.24 0.96
C GLU A 157 12.19 3.99 0.10
N GLY A 158 11.49 2.91 0.43
CA GLY A 158 11.47 1.70 -0.38
C GLY A 158 11.01 1.96 -1.82
N LEU A 159 9.96 2.76 -2.03
CA LEU A 159 9.50 3.12 -3.38
C LEU A 159 10.54 3.93 -4.17
N ASP A 160 11.25 4.86 -3.52
CA ASP A 160 12.28 5.66 -4.20
C ASP A 160 13.46 4.78 -4.64
N ILE A 161 13.92 3.89 -3.76
CA ILE A 161 15.00 2.93 -4.06
C ILE A 161 14.55 1.95 -5.15
N MET A 162 13.27 1.54 -5.16
CA MET A 162 12.72 0.69 -6.21
C MET A 162 12.83 1.34 -7.59
N VAL A 163 12.40 2.60 -7.73
CA VAL A 163 12.45 3.32 -9.01
C VAL A 163 13.90 3.46 -9.49
N ASP A 164 14.81 3.82 -8.59
CA ASP A 164 16.23 3.94 -8.91
C ASP A 164 16.83 2.59 -9.31
N GLY A 165 16.54 1.53 -8.54
CA GLY A 165 17.01 0.17 -8.79
C GLY A 165 16.59 -0.39 -10.15
N PHE A 166 15.31 -0.21 -10.55
CA PHE A 166 14.87 -0.61 -11.89
C PHE A 166 15.51 0.25 -12.99
N THR A 167 15.60 1.58 -12.78
CA THR A 167 16.20 2.49 -13.76
C THR A 167 17.67 2.17 -14.02
N THR A 168 18.43 1.80 -12.98
CA THR A 168 19.85 1.48 -13.08
C THR A 168 20.15 -0.01 -13.24
N LEU A 169 19.12 -0.86 -13.25
CA LEU A 169 19.26 -2.32 -13.22
C LEU A 169 20.14 -2.82 -12.05
N ASP A 170 20.06 -2.15 -10.90
CA ASP A 170 20.86 -2.45 -9.72
C ASP A 170 20.10 -3.39 -8.78
N GLU A 171 20.53 -4.64 -8.76
CA GLU A 171 19.91 -5.71 -7.95
C GLU A 171 20.01 -5.45 -6.45
N THR A 172 21.06 -4.79 -5.98
CA THR A 172 21.23 -4.50 -4.56
C THR A 172 20.19 -3.49 -4.09
N LYS A 173 19.88 -2.49 -4.94
CA LYS A 173 18.81 -1.53 -4.69
C LYS A 173 17.43 -2.18 -4.78
N ILE A 174 17.19 -3.04 -5.78
CA ILE A 174 15.91 -3.75 -5.90
C ILE A 174 15.66 -4.61 -4.64
N ASN A 175 16.66 -5.36 -4.17
CA ASN A 175 16.53 -6.14 -2.94
C ASN A 175 16.29 -5.24 -1.71
N LYS A 176 17.05 -4.16 -1.58
CA LYS A 176 16.88 -3.22 -0.46
C LYS A 176 15.49 -2.56 -0.47
N SER A 177 14.98 -2.26 -1.66
CA SER A 177 13.63 -1.72 -1.82
C SER A 177 12.56 -2.71 -1.36
N GLY A 178 12.74 -4.00 -1.66
CA GLY A 178 11.85 -5.06 -1.19
C GLY A 178 11.80 -5.16 0.33
N GLU A 179 12.96 -5.11 1.00
CA GLU A 179 13.05 -5.11 2.47
C GLU A 179 12.28 -3.94 3.11
N LEU A 180 12.50 -2.72 2.60
CA LEU A 180 11.86 -1.51 3.14
C LEU A 180 10.36 -1.48 2.84
N ILE A 181 9.95 -1.95 1.66
CA ILE A 181 8.54 -2.06 1.31
C ILE A 181 7.85 -3.09 2.20
N ASP A 182 8.49 -4.20 2.52
CA ASP A 182 7.96 -5.22 3.44
C ASP A 182 7.84 -4.65 4.87
N GLU A 183 8.92 -4.09 5.42
CA GLU A 183 8.94 -3.46 6.76
C GLU A 183 7.90 -2.35 6.89
N GLY A 184 7.87 -1.43 5.93
CA GLY A 184 6.89 -0.36 5.88
C GLY A 184 5.47 -0.91 5.77
N SER A 185 5.25 -1.94 4.95
CA SER A 185 3.94 -2.56 4.79
C SER A 185 3.44 -3.23 6.06
N ASP A 186 4.30 -3.91 6.82
CA ASP A 186 3.93 -4.53 8.09
C ASP A 186 3.39 -3.49 9.08
N GLY A 187 4.10 -2.38 9.26
CA GLY A 187 3.63 -1.29 10.11
C GLY A 187 2.34 -0.65 9.60
N LEU A 188 2.22 -0.44 8.28
CA LEU A 188 1.00 0.06 7.66
C LEU A 188 -0.19 -0.90 7.86
N MET A 189 0.01 -2.21 7.75
CA MET A 189 -1.03 -3.22 7.95
C MET A 189 -1.56 -3.18 9.38
N GLU A 190 -0.67 -3.00 10.37
CA GLU A 190 -1.04 -2.90 11.78
C GLU A 190 -1.81 -1.60 12.06
N SER A 191 -1.23 -0.44 11.74
CA SER A 191 -1.87 0.85 12.04
C SER A 191 -3.16 1.04 11.25
N LEU A 192 -3.18 0.80 9.92
CA LEU A 192 -4.40 0.92 9.12
C LEU A 192 -5.45 -0.11 9.56
N GLY A 193 -5.04 -1.33 9.91
CA GLY A 193 -5.96 -2.36 10.40
C GLY A 193 -6.71 -1.92 11.66
N VAL A 194 -6.01 -1.28 12.60
CA VAL A 194 -6.60 -0.71 13.82
C VAL A 194 -7.50 0.46 13.45
N ILE A 195 -6.98 1.49 12.76
CA ILE A 195 -7.73 2.71 12.40
C ILE A 195 -9.04 2.35 11.69
N LEU A 196 -8.97 1.52 10.64
CA LEU A 196 -10.12 1.17 9.82
C LEU A 196 -11.15 0.30 10.56
N SER A 197 -10.77 -0.28 11.70
CA SER A 197 -11.67 -1.07 12.57
C SER A 197 -12.34 -0.25 13.67
N LEU A 198 -11.90 0.99 13.94
CA LEU A 198 -12.37 1.82 15.06
C LEU A 198 -13.90 2.08 15.07
N THR A 199 -14.55 1.97 13.91
CA THR A 199 -16.00 2.17 13.72
C THR A 199 -16.79 0.88 13.50
N LYS A 200 -16.14 -0.28 13.54
CA LYS A 200 -16.81 -1.59 13.48
C LYS A 200 -17.00 -2.10 14.92
N SER A 201 -18.20 -1.89 15.45
CA SER A 201 -18.68 -2.53 16.68
C SER A 201 -19.26 -3.91 16.39
#